data_AF-A0A644Z6G2-F1
#
_entry.id   AF-A0A644Z6G2-F1
#
_cell.length_a   1.000
_cell.length_b   1.000
_cell.length_c   1.000
_cell.angle_alpha   90.00
_cell.angle_beta   90.00
_cell.angle_gamma   90.00
#
_symmetry.space_group_name_H-M   'P 1'
#
loop_
_entity.id
_entity.type
_entity.pdbx_description
1 polymer ?
#
loop_
_entity_poly.entity_id
_entity_poly.type
_entity_poly.pdbx_seq_one_letter_code
_entity_poly.pdbx_strand_id
1 'polypeptide(L)'
;MAFSLCPFFFFAFGFVITRRGKQAFKRNIAERETDYASFETEFGHLEGDTMVGVNHKSAVITLVERLSKVIIALKPEGRKAIDIEKATNTWFQSVPKNLFKSITFDCGKEFSNWKNISNTNDIAIYFADPGTPSQRGLNEHSNGLLRKDGPPKEMDFNQVNQDFISSVASKRNHIPRKSLNYQTPLEVFLSYLDESTLSSLN
;
A
#
# COMPACT_ATOMS: atom_id res chain seq x y z
N MET A 1 20.73 -33.86 8.94
CA MET A 1 20.33 -32.45 8.77
C MET A 1 19.65 -32.32 7.42
N ALA A 2 18.32 -32.34 7.40
CA ALA A 2 17.56 -32.11 6.17
C ALA A 2 17.34 -30.61 6.05
N PHE A 3 18.06 -29.96 5.13
CA PHE A 3 17.75 -28.60 4.71
C PHE A 3 16.47 -28.66 3.89
N SER A 4 15.37 -28.18 4.47
CA SER A 4 14.11 -27.94 3.77
C SER A 4 14.35 -26.84 2.74
N LEU A 5 14.42 -27.22 1.48
CA LEU A 5 14.42 -26.30 0.35
C LEU A 5 13.05 -25.62 0.29
N CYS A 6 13.02 -24.34 0.65
CA CYS A 6 11.87 -23.48 0.42
C CYS A 6 11.68 -23.35 -1.11
N PRO A 7 10.52 -23.72 -1.68
CA PRO A 7 10.31 -23.58 -3.11
C PRO A 7 10.07 -22.11 -3.43
N PHE A 8 11.04 -21.47 -4.10
CA PHE A 8 10.82 -20.25 -4.85
C PHE A 8 9.75 -20.54 -5.92
N PHE A 9 8.48 -20.22 -5.63
CA PHE A 9 7.41 -20.26 -6.62
C PHE A 9 7.62 -19.12 -7.61
N PHE A 10 8.30 -19.42 -8.72
CA PHE A 10 8.19 -18.65 -9.95
C PHE A 10 6.75 -18.78 -10.46
N PHE A 11 5.89 -17.77 -10.22
CA PHE A 11 4.57 -17.72 -10.85
C PHE A 11 4.73 -17.30 -12.32
N ALA A 12 4.69 -18.29 -13.22
CA ALA A 12 4.56 -18.06 -14.65
C ALA A 12 3.15 -17.52 -14.97
N PHE A 13 3.07 -16.27 -15.44
CA PHE A 13 1.83 -15.64 -15.87
C PHE A 13 1.29 -16.29 -17.16
N GLY A 14 0.17 -17.02 -17.06
CA GLY A 14 -0.61 -17.48 -18.22
C GLY A 14 -1.54 -16.40 -18.74
N PHE A 15 -1.42 -16.04 -20.03
CA PHE A 15 -2.17 -14.95 -20.68
C PHE A 15 -3.25 -15.48 -21.64
N VAL A 16 -4.47 -14.93 -21.58
CA VAL A 16 -5.53 -15.09 -22.60
C VAL A 16 -6.13 -13.72 -22.89
N ILE A 17 -6.18 -13.27 -24.15
CA ILE A 17 -6.65 -11.93 -24.56
C ILE A 17 -8.14 -11.95 -24.94
N THR A 18 -8.97 -11.02 -24.44
CA THR A 18 -10.28 -10.69 -25.06
C THR A 18 -10.58 -9.18 -25.11
N ARG A 19 -11.44 -8.78 -26.06
CA ARG A 19 -11.61 -7.41 -26.60
C ARG A 19 -12.60 -6.51 -25.81
N ARG A 20 -12.26 -5.20 -25.80
CA ARG A 20 -13.05 -3.97 -25.56
C ARG A 20 -13.58 -3.68 -24.13
N GLY A 21 -13.09 -2.57 -23.57
CA GLY A 21 -13.85 -1.64 -22.69
C GLY A 21 -13.99 -1.99 -21.21
N LYS A 22 -13.92 -3.26 -20.82
CA LYS A 22 -13.72 -3.66 -19.42
C LYS A 22 -12.22 -3.84 -19.20
N GLN A 23 -11.68 -3.34 -18.09
CA GLN A 23 -10.34 -3.76 -17.62
C GLN A 23 -10.42 -5.25 -17.25
N ALA A 24 -10.47 -6.13 -18.24
CA ALA A 24 -10.18 -7.53 -18.07
C ALA A 24 -8.78 -7.62 -17.42
N PHE A 25 -8.58 -8.61 -16.55
CA PHE A 25 -7.31 -8.92 -15.87
C PHE A 25 -6.97 -8.16 -14.57
N LYS A 26 -7.89 -7.41 -13.94
CA LYS A 26 -7.70 -7.01 -12.53
C LYS A 26 -7.87 -8.25 -11.64
N ARG A 27 -6.88 -8.56 -10.80
CA ARG A 27 -7.03 -9.62 -9.78
C ARG A 27 -8.05 -9.17 -8.75
N ASN A 28 -9.06 -9.99 -8.51
CA ASN A 28 -10.06 -9.72 -7.49
C ASN A 28 -9.46 -10.01 -6.10
N ILE A 29 -9.91 -9.28 -5.08
CA ILE A 29 -9.50 -9.50 -3.70
C ILE A 29 -9.72 -10.94 -3.21
N ALA A 30 -10.70 -11.67 -3.74
CA ALA A 30 -10.96 -13.07 -3.42
C ALA A 30 -9.82 -14.02 -3.83
N GLU A 31 -9.08 -13.69 -4.90
CA GLU A 31 -7.93 -14.49 -5.35
C GLU A 31 -6.75 -14.40 -4.37
N ARG A 32 -6.67 -13.30 -3.60
CA ARG A 32 -5.57 -13.03 -2.67
C ARG A 32 -5.42 -14.08 -1.58
N GLU A 33 -6.53 -14.57 -1.03
CA GLU A 33 -6.49 -15.61 0.01
C GLU A 33 -6.00 -16.96 -0.54
N THR A 34 -6.18 -17.18 -1.84
CA THR A 34 -5.63 -18.38 -2.52
C THR A 34 -4.15 -18.21 -2.83
N ASP A 35 -3.75 -17.02 -3.31
CA ASP A 35 -2.35 -16.71 -3.63
C ASP A 35 -1.48 -16.58 -2.37
N TYR A 36 -2.07 -16.19 -1.24
CA TYR A 36 -1.41 -15.98 0.06
C TYR A 36 -2.17 -16.70 1.18
N ALA A 37 -1.86 -17.99 1.38
CA ALA A 37 -2.53 -18.82 2.38
C ALA A 37 -2.35 -18.31 3.83
N SER A 38 -1.28 -17.56 4.10
CA SER A 38 -0.99 -16.99 5.42
C SER A 38 -1.38 -15.52 5.54
N PHE A 39 -2.17 -14.98 4.59
CA PHE A 39 -2.48 -13.56 4.45
C PHE A 39 -2.91 -12.87 5.74
N GLU A 40 -3.69 -13.55 6.60
CA GLU A 40 -4.17 -12.98 7.87
C GLU A 40 -3.09 -12.77 8.93
N THR A 41 -1.95 -13.44 8.81
CA THR A 41 -0.89 -13.48 9.83
C THR A 41 0.49 -13.15 9.29
N GLU A 42 0.66 -13.06 7.97
CA GLU A 42 1.94 -12.76 7.34
C GLU A 42 2.11 -11.26 7.06
N PHE A 43 3.34 -10.78 7.24
CA PHE A 43 3.71 -9.39 6.99
C PHE A 43 3.85 -9.09 5.50
N GLY A 44 3.69 -7.81 5.15
CA GLY A 44 4.03 -7.29 3.82
C GLY A 44 2.81 -7.09 2.92
N HIS A 45 1.60 -7.15 3.47
CA HIS A 45 0.38 -6.86 2.74
C HIS A 45 -0.09 -5.44 3.04
N LEU A 46 -0.15 -4.62 2.00
CA LEU A 46 -0.58 -3.23 2.07
C LEU A 46 -2.05 -3.09 1.64
N GLU A 47 -2.80 -2.25 2.34
CA GLU A 47 -4.03 -1.65 1.83
C GLU A 47 -3.72 -0.25 1.28
N GLY A 48 -4.16 0.03 0.06
CA GLY A 48 -3.91 1.26 -0.65
C GLY A 48 -5.18 2.08 -0.90
N ASP A 49 -5.09 3.40 -0.75
CA ASP A 49 -6.17 4.35 -1.01
C ASP A 49 -5.63 5.71 -1.44
N THR A 50 -6.51 6.62 -1.88
CA THR A 50 -6.14 8.03 -2.08
C THR A 50 -7.00 8.96 -1.23
N MET A 51 -6.32 9.81 -0.45
CA MET A 51 -6.94 10.97 0.16
C MET A 51 -6.98 12.12 -0.84
N VAL A 52 -8.18 12.63 -1.15
CA VAL A 52 -8.35 13.74 -2.09
C VAL A 52 -8.39 15.08 -1.36
N GLY A 53 -7.60 16.05 -1.81
CA GLY A 53 -7.58 17.42 -1.26
C GLY A 53 -8.74 18.28 -1.77
N VAL A 54 -8.70 19.57 -1.41
CA VAL A 54 -9.74 20.54 -1.77
C VAL A 54 -9.97 20.62 -3.28
N ASN A 55 -11.23 20.83 -3.67
CA ASN A 55 -11.67 20.95 -5.07
C ASN A 55 -11.23 19.79 -5.97
N HIS A 56 -10.89 18.63 -5.40
CA HIS A 56 -10.43 17.47 -6.15
C HIS A 56 -9.15 17.73 -6.98
N LYS A 57 -8.33 18.72 -6.60
CA LYS A 57 -7.13 19.15 -7.35
C LYS A 57 -5.85 18.43 -6.99
N SER A 58 -5.80 17.82 -5.81
CA SER A 58 -4.60 17.17 -5.27
C SER A 58 -4.95 15.84 -4.62
N ALA A 59 -3.96 14.96 -4.45
CA ALA A 59 -4.12 13.71 -3.72
C ALA A 59 -2.90 13.40 -2.85
N VAL A 60 -3.12 12.52 -1.87
CA VAL A 60 -2.09 11.82 -1.11
C VAL A 60 -2.43 10.33 -1.21
N ILE A 61 -1.48 9.52 -1.64
CA ILE A 61 -1.62 8.06 -1.63
C ILE A 61 -1.36 7.61 -0.19
N THR A 62 -2.22 6.75 0.33
CA THR A 62 -2.04 6.15 1.65
C THR A 62 -1.91 4.64 1.49
N LEU A 63 -0.79 4.11 1.96
CA LEU A 63 -0.52 2.68 2.02
C LEU A 63 -0.42 2.29 3.48
N VAL A 64 -1.14 1.26 3.91
CA VAL A 64 -1.14 0.81 5.30
C VAL A 64 -0.79 -0.66 5.36
N GLU A 65 0.27 -1.00 6.09
CA GLU A 65 0.65 -2.39 6.30
C GLU A 65 -0.29 -3.04 7.34
N ARG A 66 -0.85 -4.21 7.02
CA ARG A 66 -1.99 -4.78 7.75
C ARG A 66 -1.69 -5.15 9.21
N LEU A 67 -0.53 -5.73 9.49
CA LEU A 67 -0.22 -6.25 10.82
C LEU A 67 0.31 -5.15 11.75
N SER A 68 1.32 -4.42 11.31
CA SER A 68 1.94 -3.31 12.04
C SER A 68 1.09 -2.05 12.06
N LYS A 69 0.20 -1.87 11.07
CA LYS A 69 -0.63 -0.66 10.89
C LYS A 69 0.19 0.60 10.64
N VAL A 70 1.43 0.45 10.18
CA VAL A 70 2.26 1.57 9.71
C VAL A 70 1.59 2.20 8.51
N ILE A 71 1.46 3.52 8.58
CA ILE A 71 0.91 4.34 7.52
C ILE A 71 2.07 4.95 6.75
N ILE A 72 2.08 4.71 5.45
CA ILE A 72 2.97 5.37 4.48
C ILE A 72 2.10 6.34 3.69
N ALA A 73 2.49 7.61 3.65
CA ALA A 73 1.77 8.65 2.95
C ALA A 73 2.66 9.25 1.87
N LEU A 74 2.23 9.16 0.60
CA LEU A 74 3.00 9.62 -0.56
C LEU A 74 2.25 10.77 -1.23
N LYS A 75 2.97 11.83 -1.58
CA LYS A 75 2.46 13.00 -2.29
C LYS A 75 2.78 12.88 -3.79
N PRO A 76 1.82 12.43 -4.62
CA PRO A 76 1.97 12.51 -6.06
C PRO A 76 1.91 13.98 -6.55
N GLU A 77 2.45 14.22 -7.75
CA GLU A 77 2.34 15.53 -8.43
C GLU A 77 0.89 15.86 -8.84
N GLY A 78 0.04 14.84 -8.97
CA GLY A 78 -1.34 14.97 -9.39
C GLY A 78 -2.16 13.73 -9.05
N ARG A 79 -3.31 13.59 -9.72
CA ARG A 79 -4.30 12.52 -9.46
C ARG A 79 -4.41 11.53 -10.60
N LYS A 80 -3.70 11.75 -11.70
CA LYS A 80 -3.78 10.85 -12.85
C LYS A 80 -3.03 9.57 -12.52
N ALA A 81 -3.40 8.48 -13.18
CA ALA A 81 -2.76 7.19 -12.93
C ALA A 81 -1.24 7.20 -13.11
N ILE A 82 -0.73 8.02 -14.03
CA ILE A 82 0.71 8.21 -14.23
C ILE A 82 1.39 8.90 -13.03
N ASP A 83 0.71 9.85 -12.38
CA ASP A 83 1.24 10.57 -11.22
C ASP A 83 1.30 9.63 -10.00
N ILE A 84 0.26 8.81 -9.85
CA ILE A 84 0.18 7.78 -8.79
C ILE A 84 1.26 6.72 -9.01
N GLU A 85 1.38 6.21 -10.24
CA GLU A 85 2.40 5.24 -10.64
C GLU A 85 3.82 5.76 -10.36
N LYS A 86 4.14 6.98 -10.82
CA LYS A 86 5.46 7.60 -10.62
C LYS A 86 5.79 7.70 -9.13
N ALA A 87 4.89 8.25 -8.32
CA ALA A 87 5.11 8.40 -6.88
C ALA A 87 5.28 7.04 -6.18
N THR A 88 4.46 6.05 -6.54
CA THR A 88 4.54 4.70 -5.96
C THR A 88 5.86 4.02 -6.32
N ASN A 89 6.27 4.05 -7.59
CA ASN A 89 7.52 3.46 -8.04
C ASN A 89 8.75 4.12 -7.42
N THR A 90 8.76 5.46 -7.32
CA THR A 90 9.85 6.19 -6.64
C THR A 90 9.94 5.79 -5.18
N TRP A 91 8.81 5.63 -4.49
CA TRP A 91 8.83 5.14 -3.11
C TRP A 91 9.36 3.71 -3.01
N PHE A 92 8.95 2.81 -3.91
CA PHE A 92 9.47 1.43 -3.91
C PHE A 92 10.98 1.34 -4.16
N GLN A 93 11.59 2.32 -4.83
CA GLN A 93 13.06 2.39 -4.97
C GLN A 93 13.77 2.65 -3.64
N SER A 94 13.06 3.24 -2.66
CA SER A 94 13.60 3.56 -1.33
C SER A 94 13.35 2.48 -0.28
N VAL A 95 12.66 1.39 -0.63
CA VAL A 95 12.39 0.27 0.28
C VAL A 95 13.14 -0.99 -0.17
N PRO A 96 13.54 -1.86 0.77
CA PRO A 96 14.16 -3.13 0.45
C PRO A 96 13.26 -3.95 -0.48
N LYS A 97 13.86 -4.59 -1.49
CA LYS A 97 13.14 -5.47 -2.41
C LYS A 97 12.47 -6.60 -1.64
N ASN A 98 11.30 -7.00 -2.08
CA ASN A 98 10.51 -8.11 -1.50
C ASN A 98 10.02 -7.87 -0.06
N LEU A 99 10.20 -6.66 0.50
CA LEU A 99 9.65 -6.32 1.81
C LEU A 99 8.11 -6.38 1.83
N PHE A 100 7.48 -5.93 0.75
CA PHE A 100 6.04 -5.97 0.57
C PHE A 100 5.67 -6.98 -0.52
N LYS A 101 4.65 -7.79 -0.24
CA LYS A 101 4.18 -8.90 -1.08
C LYS A 101 3.01 -8.50 -1.97
N SER A 102 2.09 -7.71 -1.43
CA SER A 102 0.92 -7.26 -2.21
C SER A 102 0.38 -5.91 -1.80
N ILE A 103 -0.36 -5.26 -2.69
CA ILE A 103 -1.22 -4.11 -2.39
C ILE A 103 -2.66 -4.41 -2.78
N THR A 104 -3.61 -3.99 -1.95
CA THR A 104 -5.05 -4.02 -2.29
C THR A 104 -5.58 -2.61 -2.44
N PHE A 105 -6.05 -2.24 -3.63
CA PHE A 105 -6.66 -0.94 -3.94
C PHE A 105 -8.18 -1.05 -4.09
N ASP A 106 -8.86 0.10 -4.14
CA ASP A 106 -10.21 0.14 -4.71
C ASP A 106 -10.17 0.08 -6.24
N CYS A 107 -11.34 -0.11 -6.84
CA CYS A 107 -11.50 -0.04 -8.30
C CYS A 107 -11.38 1.40 -8.88
N GLY A 108 -10.73 2.33 -8.18
CA GLY A 108 -10.48 3.70 -8.61
C GLY A 108 -9.73 3.78 -9.95
N LYS A 109 -10.01 4.84 -10.71
CA LYS A 109 -9.40 5.04 -12.05
C LYS A 109 -7.95 5.52 -11.94
N GLU A 110 -7.61 6.16 -10.84
CA GLU A 110 -6.26 6.56 -10.47
C GLU A 110 -5.29 5.37 -10.34
N PHE A 111 -5.80 4.15 -10.10
CA PHE A 111 -5.00 2.92 -10.06
C PHE A 111 -5.03 2.14 -11.38
N SER A 112 -5.43 2.77 -12.49
CA SER A 112 -5.53 2.08 -13.79
C SER A 112 -4.19 1.59 -14.37
N ASN A 113 -3.07 2.18 -13.95
CA ASN A 113 -1.70 1.78 -14.34
C ASN A 113 -1.09 0.72 -13.40
N TRP A 114 -1.89 0.04 -12.58
CA TRP A 114 -1.43 -0.98 -11.62
C TRP A 114 -0.49 -2.04 -12.20
N LYS A 115 -0.66 -2.44 -13.48
CA LYS A 115 0.21 -3.45 -14.10
C LYS A 115 1.68 -3.02 -14.12
N ASN A 116 1.95 -1.74 -14.38
CA ASN A 116 3.31 -1.22 -14.38
C ASN A 116 3.88 -1.20 -12.96
N ILE A 117 3.08 -0.77 -11.98
CA ILE A 117 3.47 -0.78 -10.56
C ILE A 117 3.80 -2.21 -10.11
N SER A 118 2.94 -3.17 -10.46
CA SER A 118 3.10 -4.59 -10.13
C SER A 118 4.37 -5.17 -10.73
N ASN A 119 4.58 -5.01 -12.04
CA ASN A 119 5.73 -5.57 -12.75
C ASN A 119 7.05 -4.91 -12.37
N THR A 120 7.07 -3.59 -12.13
CA THR A 120 8.30 -2.84 -11.83
C THR A 120 8.85 -3.21 -10.46
N ASN A 121 7.96 -3.43 -9.49
CA ASN A 121 8.33 -3.62 -8.09
C ASN A 121 8.18 -5.07 -7.62
N ASP A 122 7.85 -5.99 -8.53
CA ASP A 122 7.59 -7.41 -8.25
C ASP A 122 6.59 -7.61 -7.09
N ILE A 123 5.45 -6.91 -7.18
CA ILE A 123 4.42 -6.89 -6.14
C ILE A 123 3.05 -7.26 -6.70
N ALA A 124 2.31 -8.12 -6.01
CA ALA A 124 0.95 -8.47 -6.42
C ALA A 124 -0.02 -7.31 -6.16
N ILE A 125 -0.93 -7.02 -7.08
CA ILE A 125 -1.97 -6.01 -6.89
C ILE A 125 -3.36 -6.62 -7.05
N TYR A 126 -4.18 -6.42 -6.02
CA TYR A 126 -5.58 -6.85 -5.96
C TYR A 126 -6.52 -5.65 -5.87
N PHE A 127 -7.77 -5.88 -6.22
CA PHE A 127 -8.82 -4.89 -6.20
C PHE A 127 -10.01 -5.37 -5.37
N ALA A 128 -10.45 -4.52 -4.43
CA ALA A 128 -11.69 -4.71 -3.71
C ALA A 128 -12.90 -4.68 -4.66
N ASP A 129 -13.98 -5.36 -4.26
CA ASP A 129 -15.22 -5.39 -5.02
C ASP A 129 -15.85 -3.99 -5.11
N PRO A 130 -16.42 -3.63 -6.27
CA PRO A 130 -17.12 -2.36 -6.42
C PRO A 130 -18.24 -2.20 -5.38
N GLY A 131 -18.21 -1.10 -4.62
CA GLY A 131 -19.22 -0.81 -3.62
C GLY A 131 -19.03 -1.52 -2.28
N THR A 132 -17.88 -2.17 -2.04
CA THR A 132 -17.59 -2.88 -0.78
C THR A 132 -16.42 -2.23 -0.03
N PRO A 133 -16.60 -1.03 0.56
CA PRO A 133 -15.54 -0.33 1.32
C PRO A 133 -15.00 -1.13 2.51
N SER A 134 -15.84 -1.97 3.13
CA SER A 134 -15.47 -2.79 4.30
C SER A 134 -14.31 -3.77 4.04
N GLN A 135 -14.08 -4.16 2.78
CA GLN A 135 -12.92 -4.97 2.38
C GLN A 135 -11.57 -4.23 2.53
N ARG A 136 -11.60 -2.93 2.81
CA ARG A 136 -10.43 -2.07 3.08
C ARG A 136 -10.62 -1.20 4.33
N GLY A 137 -11.23 -1.76 5.37
CA GLY A 137 -11.56 -1.02 6.59
C GLY A 137 -10.35 -0.40 7.30
N LEU A 138 -9.14 -0.92 7.07
CA LEU A 138 -7.92 -0.37 7.68
C LEU A 138 -7.56 0.98 7.06
N ASN A 139 -7.75 1.16 5.74
CA ASN A 139 -7.48 2.43 5.09
C ASN A 139 -8.47 3.51 5.49
N GLU A 140 -9.75 3.20 5.63
CA GLU A 140 -10.73 4.18 6.12
C GLU A 140 -10.38 4.70 7.51
N HIS A 141 -10.02 3.78 8.42
CA HIS A 141 -9.57 4.15 9.75
C HIS A 141 -8.29 5.01 9.71
N SER A 142 -7.29 4.57 8.94
CA SER A 142 -5.99 5.24 8.86
C SER A 142 -6.08 6.62 8.20
N ASN A 143 -6.89 6.77 7.16
CA ASN A 143 -7.14 8.06 6.52
C ASN A 143 -7.86 9.02 7.48
N GLY A 144 -8.82 8.52 8.26
CA GLY A 144 -9.47 9.31 9.32
C GLY A 144 -8.48 9.81 10.37
N LEU A 145 -7.51 8.97 10.76
CA LEU A 145 -6.44 9.34 11.68
C LEU A 145 -5.50 10.41 11.10
N LEU A 146 -5.08 10.27 9.84
CA LEU A 146 -4.28 11.29 9.17
C LEU A 146 -5.04 12.62 9.10
N ARG A 147 -6.32 12.61 8.69
CA ARG A 147 -7.17 13.81 8.64
C ARG A 147 -7.27 14.54 9.97
N LYS A 148 -7.31 13.80 11.08
CA LYS A 148 -7.37 14.37 12.44
C LYS A 148 -6.08 15.11 12.82
N ASP A 149 -4.93 14.67 12.31
CA ASP A 149 -3.62 15.08 12.81
C ASP A 149 -2.83 16.07 11.93
N GLY A 150 -3.23 16.34 10.68
CA GLY A 150 -2.44 17.30 9.87
C GLY A 150 -3.05 17.83 8.58
N PRO A 151 -3.56 16.98 7.66
CA PRO A 151 -4.23 17.44 6.44
C PRO A 151 -5.76 17.57 6.58
N PRO A 152 -6.33 18.75 6.91
CA PRO A 152 -7.79 18.94 6.87
C PRO A 152 -8.33 18.72 5.46
N LYS A 153 -9.62 18.38 5.35
CA LYS A 153 -10.29 18.08 4.06
C LYS A 153 -10.13 19.20 3.03
N GLU A 154 -10.09 20.43 3.51
CA GLU A 154 -9.98 21.67 2.73
C GLU A 154 -8.54 22.07 2.39
N MET A 155 -7.54 21.28 2.80
CA MET A 155 -6.16 21.50 2.41
C MET A 155 -5.95 21.18 0.92
N ASP A 156 -5.29 22.08 0.22
CA ASP A 156 -4.70 21.80 -1.08
C ASP A 156 -3.32 21.16 -0.87
N PHE A 157 -3.18 19.88 -1.23
CA PHE A 157 -1.91 19.18 -1.04
C PHE A 157 -0.80 19.69 -1.96
N ASN A 158 -1.12 20.52 -2.97
CA ASN A 158 -0.12 21.19 -3.77
C ASN A 158 0.66 22.25 -2.98
N GLN A 159 0.12 22.76 -1.88
CA GLN A 159 0.76 23.77 -1.03
C GLN A 159 1.72 23.18 0.02
N VAL A 160 1.75 21.86 0.14
CA VAL A 160 2.64 21.15 1.07
C VAL A 160 3.56 20.20 0.30
N ASN A 161 4.71 19.88 0.89
CA ASN A 161 5.69 18.97 0.31
C ASN A 161 5.52 17.54 0.86
N GLN A 162 6.33 16.61 0.35
CA GLN A 162 6.35 15.22 0.81
C GLN A 162 6.71 15.12 2.30
N ASP A 163 7.68 15.90 2.77
CA ASP A 163 8.15 15.86 4.17
C ASP A 163 7.04 16.17 5.17
N PHE A 164 6.21 17.17 4.87
CA PHE A 164 5.05 17.48 5.71
C PHE A 164 4.09 16.29 5.78
N ILE A 165 3.73 15.70 4.64
CA ILE A 165 2.82 14.55 4.58
C ILE A 165 3.41 13.33 5.32
N SER A 166 4.70 13.06 5.11
CA SER A 166 5.45 12.03 5.83
C SER A 166 5.48 12.29 7.34
N SER A 167 5.63 13.54 7.79
CA SER A 167 5.68 13.90 9.20
C SER A 167 4.36 13.60 9.92
N VAL A 168 3.22 13.82 9.25
CA VAL A 168 1.90 13.48 9.80
C VAL A 168 1.74 11.97 9.96
N ALA A 169 2.14 11.21 8.94
CA ALA A 169 2.14 9.75 9.02
C ALA A 169 3.10 9.24 10.12
N SER A 170 4.31 9.81 10.20
CA SER A 170 5.30 9.49 11.22
C SER A 170 4.76 9.74 12.63
N LYS A 171 4.13 10.90 12.88
CA LYS A 171 3.46 11.18 14.16
C LYS A 171 2.46 10.08 14.52
N ARG A 172 1.62 9.64 13.57
CA ARG A 172 0.67 8.53 13.80
C ARG A 172 1.35 7.19 14.05
N ASN A 173 2.49 6.94 13.41
CA ASN A 173 3.24 5.70 13.54
C ASN A 173 4.01 5.59 14.87
N HIS A 174 4.17 6.70 15.61
CA HIS A 174 4.77 6.75 16.95
C HIS A 174 3.74 6.79 18.09
N ILE A 175 2.44 6.69 17.80
CA ILE A 175 1.39 6.66 18.82
C ILE A 175 1.03 5.21 19.14
N PRO A 176 1.13 4.77 20.41
CA PRO A 176 0.70 3.45 20.86
C PRO A 176 -0.74 3.12 20.49
N ARG A 177 -1.00 1.89 20.02
CA ARG A 177 -2.35 1.42 19.70
C ARG A 177 -2.74 0.25 20.58
N LYS A 178 -3.93 0.32 21.21
CA LYS A 178 -4.47 -0.79 22.01
C LYS A 178 -4.54 -2.10 21.20
N SER A 179 -4.86 -2.02 19.91
CA SER A 179 -4.89 -3.18 19.01
C SER A 179 -3.53 -3.82 18.73
N LEU A 180 -2.43 -3.17 19.12
CA LEU A 180 -1.05 -3.64 18.99
C LEU A 180 -0.45 -3.91 20.38
N ASN A 181 -1.29 -4.22 21.37
CA ASN A 181 -0.87 -4.39 22.76
C ASN A 181 -0.10 -3.19 23.31
N TYR A 182 -0.55 -1.98 22.95
CA TYR A 182 0.07 -0.71 23.34
C TYR A 182 1.49 -0.48 22.80
N GLN A 183 1.92 -1.24 21.79
CA GLN A 183 3.06 -0.88 20.96
C GLN A 183 2.66 0.15 19.90
N THR A 184 3.63 0.90 19.41
CA THR A 184 3.50 1.79 18.27
C THR A 184 3.52 0.99 16.97
N PRO A 185 2.85 1.47 15.90
CA PRO A 185 2.98 0.87 14.58
C PRO A 185 4.43 0.69 14.13
N LEU A 186 5.27 1.70 14.38
CA LEU A 186 6.67 1.65 13.98
C LEU A 186 7.45 0.55 14.69
N GLU A 187 7.28 0.39 16.01
CA GLU A 187 7.92 -0.71 16.77
C GLU A 187 7.53 -2.08 16.21
N VAL A 188 6.23 -2.29 15.95
CA VAL A 188 5.75 -3.55 15.38
C VAL A 188 6.29 -3.77 13.98
N PHE A 189 6.34 -2.74 13.14
CA PHE A 189 6.91 -2.83 11.79
C PHE A 189 8.38 -3.21 11.82
N LEU A 190 9.18 -2.55 12.67
CA LEU A 190 10.60 -2.85 12.82
C LEU A 190 10.86 -4.27 13.32
N SER A 191 9.94 -4.86 14.09
CA SER A 191 10.05 -6.26 14.55
C SER A 191 9.95 -7.30 13.42
N TYR A 192 9.41 -6.92 12.26
CA TYR A 192 9.34 -7.79 11.07
C TYR A 192 10.55 -7.63 10.14
N LEU A 193 11.42 -6.66 10.39
CA LEU A 193 12.62 -6.46 9.60
C LEU A 193 13.74 -7.32 10.19
N ASP A 194 14.37 -8.17 9.38
CA ASP A 194 15.56 -8.89 9.80
C ASP A 194 16.80 -7.96 9.83
N GLU A 195 17.86 -8.37 10.54
CA GLU A 195 19.10 -7.58 10.63
C GLU A 195 19.71 -7.31 9.24
N SER A 196 19.56 -8.25 8.29
CA SER A 196 20.02 -8.07 6.91
C SER A 196 19.26 -6.96 6.18
N THR A 197 17.95 -6.86 6.36
CA THR A 197 17.08 -5.85 5.76
C THR A 197 17.40 -4.48 6.36
N LEU A 198 17.59 -4.43 7.67
CA LEU A 198 18.01 -3.21 8.37
C LEU A 198 19.39 -2.73 7.90
N SER A 199 20.33 -3.63 7.64
CA SER A 199 21.66 -3.27 7.14
C SER A 199 21.66 -2.72 5.71
N SER A 200 20.66 -3.08 4.89
CA SER A 200 20.50 -2.60 3.51
C SER A 200 19.84 -1.22 3.38
N LEU A 201 19.37 -0.66 4.50
CA LEU A 201 18.73 0.66 4.57
C LEU A 201 19.73 1.80 4.85
N ASN A 202 20.99 1.48 5.16
CA ASN A 202 22.10 2.43 5.39
C ASN A 202 22.96 2.59 4.13
#